data_AF-A0AAW4NC70-F1
#
_entry.id   AF-A0AAW4NC70-F1
#
_cell.length_a   1.000
_cell.length_b   1.000
_cell.length_c   1.000
_cell.angle_alpha   90.00
_cell.angle_beta   90.00
_cell.angle_gamma   90.00
#
_symmetry.space_group_name_H-M   'P 1'
#
loop_
_entity.id
_entity.type
_entity.pdbx_description
1 polymer ?
#
loop_
_entity_poly.entity_id
_entity_poly.type
_entity_poly.pdbx_seq_one_letter_code
_entity_poly.pdbx_strand_id
1 'polypeptide(L)'
;MMGILQVASYIYKRYMDDFGVRIDEMKLHKLLYFTQRECLIQKGEPMFDAQFEAWKYGPVMVQIRQHYKNDSLPELMDKEQRGCRMNIKRI
;
A
#
# COMPACT_ATOMS: atom_id res chain seq x y z
N MET A 1 8.31 9.25 -7.97
CA MET A 1 7.31 9.01 -6.91
C MET A 1 6.53 7.75 -7.23
N MET A 2 6.22 6.90 -6.24
CA MET A 2 5.66 5.57 -6.51
C MET A 2 4.14 5.59 -6.72
N GLY A 3 3.62 4.65 -7.52
CA GLY A 3 2.19 4.50 -7.72
C GLY A 3 1.53 3.88 -6.49
N ILE A 4 0.48 4.51 -5.97
CA ILE A 4 -0.18 4.06 -4.75
C ILE A 4 -0.76 2.64 -4.86
N LEU A 5 -1.25 2.27 -6.05
CA LEU A 5 -1.71 0.92 -6.33
C LEU A 5 -0.57 -0.09 -6.21
N GLN A 6 0.62 0.22 -6.74
CA GLN A 6 1.79 -0.65 -6.63
C GLN A 6 2.18 -0.86 -5.17
N VAL A 7 2.22 0.23 -4.39
CA VAL A 7 2.55 0.17 -2.95
C VAL A 7 1.52 -0.65 -2.19
N ALA A 8 0.22 -0.43 -2.45
CA ALA A 8 -0.85 -1.18 -1.79
C ALA A 8 -0.82 -2.67 -2.16
N SER A 9 -0.64 -3.00 -3.43
CA SER A 9 -0.51 -4.37 -3.93
C SER A 9 0.72 -5.07 -3.35
N TYR A 10 1.84 -4.37 -3.24
CA TYR A 10 3.04 -4.87 -2.59
C TYR A 10 2.79 -5.22 -1.13
N ILE A 11 2.23 -4.29 -0.35
CA ILE A 11 1.92 -4.52 1.07
C ILE A 11 0.94 -5.69 1.22
N TYR A 12 -0.11 -5.73 0.39
CA TYR A 12 -1.10 -6.81 0.41
C TYR A 12 -0.45 -8.18 0.18
N LYS A 13 0.35 -8.30 -0.88
CA LYS A 13 1.04 -9.56 -1.22
C LYS A 13 2.05 -9.96 -0.14
N ARG A 14 2.88 -9.01 0.31
CA ARG A 14 3.89 -9.27 1.35
C ARG A 14 3.24 -9.76 2.63
N TYR A 15 2.11 -9.17 3.02
CA TYR A 15 1.35 -9.60 4.19
C TYR A 15 0.79 -11.02 4.03
N MET A 16 0.25 -11.34 2.85
CA MET A 16 -0.21 -12.70 2.55
C MET A 16 0.95 -13.72 2.62
N ASP A 17 2.12 -13.37 2.05
CA ASP A 17 3.29 -14.24 2.05
C ASP A 17 3.83 -14.49 3.47
N ASP A 18 3.82 -13.48 4.34
CA ASP A 18 4.36 -13.57 5.70
C ASP A 18 3.39 -14.23 6.70
N PHE A 19 2.08 -14.01 6.56
CA PHE A 19 1.08 -14.45 7.54
C PHE A 19 0.14 -15.55 7.03
N GLY A 20 0.15 -15.86 5.73
CA GLY A 20 -0.74 -16.85 5.12
C GLY A 20 -2.22 -16.46 5.11
N VAL A 21 -2.54 -15.22 5.46
CA VAL A 21 -3.92 -14.71 5.55
C VAL A 21 -4.05 -13.36 4.86
N ARG A 22 -5.23 -13.12 4.28
CA ARG A 22 -5.57 -11.83 3.67
C ARG A 22 -5.50 -10.73 4.72
N ILE A 23 -4.84 -9.62 4.37
CA ILE A 23 -4.81 -8.43 5.20
C ILE A 23 -6.20 -7.79 5.26
N ASP A 24 -6.64 -7.37 6.44
CA ASP A 24 -7.88 -6.58 6.58
C ASP A 24 -7.76 -5.21 5.90
N GLU A 25 -8.88 -4.70 5.37
CA GLU A 25 -8.93 -3.42 4.64
C GLU A 25 -8.39 -2.25 5.48
N MET A 26 -8.83 -2.14 6.73
CA MET A 26 -8.43 -1.04 7.60
C MET A 26 -6.97 -1.20 8.03
N LYS A 27 -6.49 -2.43 8.17
CA LYS A 27 -5.07 -2.68 8.42
C LYS A 27 -4.21 -2.23 7.24
N LEU A 28 -4.63 -2.48 6.00
CA LEU A 28 -3.94 -2.00 4.79
C LEU A 28 -3.87 -0.46 4.77
N HIS A 29 -4.97 0.23 5.04
CA HIS A 29 -4.98 1.70 5.10
C HIS A 29 -4.03 2.26 6.18
N LYS A 30 -3.99 1.65 7.37
CA LYS A 30 -3.06 2.04 8.43
C LYS A 30 -1.61 1.85 8.01
N LEU A 31 -1.26 0.73 7.36
CA LEU A 31 0.09 0.49 6.86
C LEU A 31 0.50 1.49 5.77
N LEU A 32 -0.41 1.84 4.86
CA LEU A 32 -0.16 2.87 3.84
C LEU A 32 0.10 4.24 4.49
N TYR A 33 -0.72 4.60 5.49
CA TYR A 33 -0.54 5.85 6.22
C TYR A 33 0.80 5.90 6.96
N PHE A 34 1.17 4.83 7.67
CA PHE A 34 2.47 4.77 8.35
C PHE A 34 3.63 4.81 7.36
N THR A 35 3.55 4.08 6.24
CA THR A 35 4.57 4.13 5.19
C THR A 35 4.80 5.56 4.68
N GLN A 36 3.73 6.31 4.39
CA GLN A 36 3.83 7.71 3.97
C GLN A 36 4.45 8.59 5.05
N ARG A 37 3.97 8.45 6.30
CA ARG A 37 4.48 9.20 7.45
C ARG A 37 5.97 8.97 7.67
N GLU A 38 6.42 7.72 7.64
CA GLU A 38 7.84 7.37 7.81
C GLU A 38 8.69 7.93 6.67
N CYS A 39 8.21 7.90 5.41
CA CYS A 39 8.90 8.56 4.30
C CYS A 39 9.05 10.06 4.50
N LEU A 40 7.98 10.75 4.93
CA LEU A 40 8.04 12.18 5.23
C LEU A 40 9.06 12.49 6.35
N ILE A 41 9.09 11.68 7.41
CA ILE A 41 10.03 11.86 8.53
C ILE A 41 11.47 11.61 8.08
N GLN A 42 11.73 10.52 7.34
CA GLN A 42 13.08 10.08 7.01
C GLN A 42 13.68 10.83 5.83
N LYS A 43 12.87 11.20 4.83
CA LYS A 43 13.33 11.78 3.56
C LYS A 43 12.85 13.20 3.34
N GLY A 44 11.91 13.70 4.14
CA GLY A 44 11.30 15.01 3.93
C GLY A 44 10.33 15.06 2.75
N GLU A 45 10.05 13.94 2.09
CA GLU A 45 9.23 13.86 0.88
C GLU A 45 8.17 12.75 0.97
N PRO A 46 6.98 12.95 0.36
CA PRO A 46 5.96 11.92 0.29
C PRO A 46 6.42 10.74 -0.59
N MET A 47 6.03 9.51 -0.22
CA MET A 47 6.26 8.33 -1.05
C MET A 47 5.37 8.32 -2.30
N PHE A 48 4.15 8.83 -2.16
CA PHE A 48 3.10 8.92 -3.18
C PHE A 48 2.24 10.18 -2.98
N ASP A 49 1.64 10.71 -4.06
CA ASP A 49 0.78 11.91 -4.01
C ASP A 49 -0.67 11.60 -3.63
N ALA A 50 -1.03 10.32 -3.55
CA ALA A 50 -2.40 9.93 -3.21
C ALA A 50 -2.77 10.39 -1.80
N GLN A 51 -3.96 10.98 -1.67
CA GLN A 51 -4.42 11.63 -0.45
C GLN A 51 -5.29 10.69 0.39
N PHE A 52 -5.19 10.85 1.71
CA PHE A 52 -6.07 10.18 2.66
C PHE A 52 -7.24 11.09 3.03
N GLU A 53 -8.42 10.50 3.16
CA GLU A 53 -9.58 11.13 3.76
C GLU A 53 -9.67 10.75 5.24
N ALA A 54 -9.98 11.74 6.09
CA ALA A 54 -10.17 11.51 7.52
C ALA A 54 -11.57 10.93 7.78
N TRP A 55 -11.64 9.62 8.06
CA TRP A 55 -12.90 8.93 8.37
C TRP A 55 -12.97 8.57 9.86
N LYS A 56 -14.16 8.19 10.34
CA LYS A 56 -14.42 7.83 11.75
C LYS A 56 -13.42 6.82 12.33
N TYR A 57 -12.96 5.86 11.53
CA TYR A 57 -12.10 4.75 11.98
C TYR A 57 -10.64 4.90 11.55
N GLY A 58 -10.26 6.08 11.05
CA GLY A 58 -8.90 6.39 10.63
C GLY A 58 -8.81 6.90 9.19
N PRO A 59 -7.58 7.18 8.72
CA PRO A 59 -7.34 7.66 7.37
C PRO A 59 -7.67 6.57 6.36
N VAL A 60 -8.54 6.88 5.39
CA VAL A 60 -8.94 5.97 4.32
C VAL A 60 -8.55 6.57 2.99
N MET A 61 -8.07 5.74 2.09
CA MET A 61 -7.81 6.13 0.72
C MET A 61 -8.85 5.50 -0.20
N VAL A 62 -9.78 6.31 -0.70
CA VAL A 62 -10.97 5.82 -1.42
C VAL A 62 -10.60 4.96 -2.62
N GLN A 63 -9.55 5.34 -3.36
CA GLN A 63 -9.05 4.55 -4.48
C GLN A 63 -8.67 3.13 -4.05
N ILE A 64 -7.90 2.97 -2.97
CA ILE A 64 -7.51 1.64 -2.47
C ILE A 64 -8.71 0.86 -1.95
N ARG A 65 -9.65 1.52 -1.27
CA ARG A 65 -10.90 0.90 -0.80
C ARG A 65 -11.72 0.32 -1.95
N GLN A 66 -11.84 1.03 -3.06
CA GLN A 66 -12.52 0.53 -4.27
C GLN A 66 -11.83 -0.72 -4.81
N HIS A 67 -10.50 -0.68 -4.99
CA HIS A 67 -9.74 -1.82 -5.49
C HIS A 67 -9.76 -3.02 -4.55
N TYR A 68 -9.70 -2.78 -3.24
CA TYR A 68 -9.76 -3.82 -2.22
C TYR A 68 -11.11 -4.55 -2.24
N LYS A 69 -12.22 -3.80 -2.34
CA LYS A 69 -13.58 -4.37 -2.43
C LYS A 69 -13.81 -5.19 -3.70
N ASN A 70 -13.17 -4.78 -4.81
CA ASN A 70 -13.25 -5.47 -6.08
C ASN A 70 -12.22 -6.61 -6.21
N ASP A 71 -11.47 -6.92 -5.14
CA ASP A 71 -10.40 -7.91 -5.10
C ASP A 71 -9.30 -7.77 -6.17
N SER A 72 -9.14 -6.55 -6.69
CA SER A 72 -8.25 -6.26 -7.82
C SER A 72 -6.81 -5.88 -7.44
N LEU A 73 -6.50 -5.81 -6.13
CA LEU A 73 -5.15 -5.45 -5.67
C LEU A 73 -4.06 -6.47 -6.04
N PRO A 74 -4.26 -7.79 -5.91
CA PRO A 74 -3.21 -8.78 -6.23
C PRO A 74 -2.76 -8.75 -7.70
N GLU A 75 -3.69 -8.50 -8.61
CA GLU A 75 -3.49 -8.56 -10.07
C GLU A 75 -2.58 -7.45 -10.62
N LEU A 76 -2.37 -6.37 -9.86
CA LEU A 76 -1.66 -5.18 -10.32
C LEU A 76 -0.13 -5.34 -10.28
N MET A 77 0.39 -6.36 -9.60
CA MET A 77 1.83 -6.65 -9.52
C MET A 77 2.35 -7.56 -10.65
N ASP A 78 1.48 -8.25 -11.38
CA ASP A 78 1.90 -9.16 -12.46
C ASP A 78 2.24 -8.41 -13.75
N LYS A 79 1.80 -7.16 -13.88
CA LYS A 79 2.12 -6.33 -15.06
C LYS A 79 3.51 -5.68 -15.00
N GLU A 80 4.17 -5.63 -13.83
CA GLU A 80 5.44 -4.91 -13.64
C GLU A 80 6.66 -5.77 -13.32
N GLN A 81 6.50 -7.09 -13.17
CA GLN A 81 7.64 -8.00 -12.97
C GLN A 81 8.58 -8.10 -14.19
N ARG A 82 8.29 -7.38 -15.28
CA ARG A 82 9.24 -7.18 -16.39
C ARG A 82 10.27 -6.07 -16.15
N GLY A 83 10.16 -5.27 -15.07
CA GLY A 83 10.90 -4.00 -14.95
C GLY A 83 11.81 -3.82 -13.74
N CYS A 84 11.35 -4.01 -12.50
CA CYS A 84 12.19 -3.59 -11.36
C CYS A 84 11.87 -4.35 -10.07
N ARG A 85 12.86 -5.10 -9.57
CA ARG A 85 12.78 -5.89 -8.34
C ARG A 85 13.17 -5.00 -7.15
N MET A 86 12.19 -4.33 -6.53
CA MET A 86 12.46 -3.52 -5.32
C MET A 86 12.64 -4.43 -4.10
N ASN A 87 13.87 -4.50 -3.58
CA ASN A 87 14.22 -5.18 -2.34
C ASN A 87 13.95 -4.27 -1.14
N ILE A 88 12.78 -4.39 -0.51
CA ILE A 88 12.51 -3.81 0.81
C ILE A 88 12.69 -4.92 1.84
N LYS A 89 13.95 -5.15 2.24
CA LYS A 89 14.31 -6.13 3.30
C LYS A 89 14.70 -5.49 4.64
N ARG A 90 14.51 -4.18 4.83
CA ARG A 90 14.72 -3.52 6.12
C ARG A 90 13.82 -2.29 6.23
N ILE A 91 12.69 -2.47 6.90
CA ILE A 91 12.08 -1.46 7.76
C ILE A 91 11.94 -2.15 9.11
#